data_AF-A0AAT9STB5-F1
#
_entry.id   AF-A0AAT9STB5-F1
#
_cell.length_a   1.000
_cell.length_b   1.000
_cell.length_c   1.000
_cell.angle_alpha   90.00
_cell.angle_beta   90.00
_cell.angle_gamma   90.00
#
_symmetry.space_group_name_H-M   'P 1'
#
loop_
_entity.id
_entity.type
_entity.pdbx_description
1 polymer ?
#
loop_
_entity_poly.entity_id
_entity_poly.type
_entity_poly.pdbx_seq_one_letter_code
_entity_poly.pdbx_strand_id
1 'polypeptide(L)'
;MPVPGLTVLAATLMCGMLGGCVTSGDPAPPAAEGAERVAAGKPTFLQQTYMTMDTSCRPVKPPTAVLTEPPRHGKVRMAKRNAKAEYGPGDHQHCDGKIGPSLAFEYTSRRNYRGPDRFGVRVRYSDGEIRHAQFKVEVD
;
A
#
# COMPACT_ATOMS: atom_id res chain seq x y z
N MET A 1 -8.80 -65.89 39.30
CA MET A 1 -9.50 -64.69 39.82
C MET A 1 -9.38 -64.74 41.34
N PRO A 2 -8.86 -63.71 42.03
CA PRO A 2 -9.09 -62.27 41.85
C PRO A 2 -7.80 -61.43 41.67
N VAL A 3 -8.00 -60.15 41.32
CA VAL A 3 -6.97 -59.09 41.22
C VAL A 3 -6.83 -58.41 42.59
N PRO A 4 -5.61 -58.02 43.00
CA PRO A 4 -5.42 -56.59 43.30
C PRO A 4 -4.00 -56.09 43.02
N GLY A 5 -3.84 -54.77 42.87
CA GLY A 5 -2.57 -54.12 43.21
C GLY A 5 -2.03 -53.15 42.18
N LEU A 6 -2.50 -51.90 42.27
CA LEU A 6 -1.90 -50.68 41.75
C LEU A 6 -0.35 -50.70 41.85
N THR A 7 0.36 -50.54 40.73
CA THR A 7 1.72 -49.98 40.73
C THR A 7 1.82 -48.92 39.66
N VAL A 8 1.94 -47.68 40.15
CA VAL A 8 2.21 -46.47 39.40
C VAL A 8 3.64 -46.54 38.89
N LEU A 9 3.84 -46.55 37.57
CA LEU A 9 5.13 -46.28 36.95
C LEU A 9 4.94 -45.16 35.93
N ALA A 10 5.18 -43.95 36.41
CA ALA A 10 5.41 -42.77 35.61
C ALA A 10 6.79 -42.87 34.95
N ALA A 11 6.85 -42.71 33.62
CA ALA A 11 8.01 -42.21 32.88
C ALA A 11 7.64 -42.04 31.39
N THR A 12 6.79 -41.06 31.07
CA THR A 12 6.66 -40.58 29.69
C THR A 12 7.82 -39.65 29.37
N LEU A 13 8.81 -40.22 28.70
CA LEU A 13 9.98 -39.55 28.14
C LEU A 13 9.60 -38.77 26.86
N MET A 14 10.14 -37.56 26.74
CA MET A 14 9.96 -36.55 25.69
C MET A 14 9.93 -37.08 24.24
N CYS A 15 9.14 -36.43 23.38
CA CYS A 15 9.54 -36.15 22.00
C CYS A 15 8.78 -34.96 21.38
N GLY A 16 9.49 -33.83 21.22
CA GLY A 16 9.47 -33.00 20.02
C GLY A 16 8.22 -32.20 19.67
N MET A 17 7.94 -31.10 20.39
CA MET A 17 7.22 -29.99 19.77
C MET A 17 8.19 -29.17 18.89
N LEU A 18 8.38 -29.60 17.64
CA LEU A 18 8.90 -28.73 16.59
C LEU A 18 7.76 -27.79 16.16
N GLY A 19 7.44 -26.82 17.01
CA GLY A 19 6.62 -25.66 16.66
C GLY A 19 7.43 -24.76 15.75
N GLY A 20 7.46 -25.06 14.46
CA GLY A 20 8.01 -24.16 13.46
C GLY A 20 7.14 -22.90 13.38
N CYS A 21 7.62 -21.79 13.94
CA CYS A 21 7.13 -20.47 13.55
C CYS A 21 7.54 -20.25 12.09
N VAL A 22 6.66 -20.59 11.15
CA VAL A 22 6.75 -20.06 9.80
C VAL A 22 6.41 -18.58 9.92
N THR A 23 7.42 -17.73 10.03
CA THR A 23 7.26 -16.31 9.75
C THR A 23 6.91 -16.22 8.26
N SER A 24 5.61 -16.14 7.99
CA SER A 24 5.13 -15.76 6.67
C SER A 24 5.75 -14.40 6.39
N GLY A 25 6.66 -14.34 5.42
CA GLY A 25 7.21 -13.07 4.97
C GLY A 25 6.05 -12.16 4.63
N ASP A 26 5.99 -11.02 5.31
CA ASP A 26 5.00 -10.00 5.02
C ASP A 26 5.08 -9.66 3.53
N PRO A 27 3.97 -9.79 2.77
CA PRO A 27 3.91 -9.16 1.47
C PRO A 27 4.12 -7.65 1.68
N ALA A 28 4.89 -7.04 0.77
CA ALA A 28 5.19 -5.61 0.75
C ALA A 28 3.96 -4.77 1.16
N PRO A 29 4.13 -3.74 2.02
CA PRO A 29 3.00 -3.01 2.55
C PRO A 29 2.12 -2.48 1.42
N PRO A 30 0.82 -2.81 1.40
CA PRO A 30 -0.11 -2.19 0.48
C PRO A 30 -0.16 -0.68 0.77
N ALA A 31 -0.23 0.10 -0.32
CA ALA A 31 -0.54 1.53 -0.38
C ALA A 31 -1.10 2.14 0.92
N ALA A 32 -0.33 3.07 1.52
CA ALA A 32 -0.74 4.00 2.58
C ALA A 32 -1.80 3.47 3.55
N GLU A 33 -1.39 2.73 4.59
CA GLU A 33 -2.29 2.25 5.65
C GLU A 33 -2.98 3.37 6.47
N GLY A 34 -2.66 4.65 6.24
CA GLY A 34 -3.28 5.80 6.88
C GLY A 34 -4.11 6.65 5.93
N ALA A 35 -5.20 7.23 6.44
CA ALA A 35 -5.87 8.32 5.73
C ALA A 35 -4.94 9.54 5.66
N GLU A 36 -4.75 10.08 4.46
CA GLU A 36 -3.93 11.26 4.26
C GLU A 36 -4.71 12.51 4.68
N ARG A 37 -4.11 13.34 5.53
CA ARG A 37 -4.74 14.58 6.02
C ARG A 37 -4.60 15.72 5.03
N VAL A 38 -5.71 16.42 4.77
CA VAL A 38 -5.75 17.56 3.84
C VAL A 38 -6.57 18.71 4.40
N ALA A 39 -6.19 19.94 4.05
CA ALA A 39 -6.93 21.13 4.45
C ALA A 39 -8.21 21.29 3.61
N ALA A 40 -9.32 21.64 4.26
CA ALA A 40 -10.57 21.81 3.55
C ALA A 40 -10.56 22.90 2.47
N GLY A 41 -11.16 22.58 1.31
CA GLY A 41 -11.35 23.51 0.19
C GLY A 41 -10.06 23.92 -0.54
N LYS A 42 -8.89 23.43 -0.10
CA LYS A 42 -7.59 23.74 -0.73
C LYS A 42 -7.11 22.56 -1.57
N PRO A 43 -6.66 22.79 -2.82
CA PRO A 43 -6.00 21.76 -3.60
C PRO A 43 -4.74 21.26 -2.89
N THR A 44 -4.66 19.96 -2.68
CA THR A 44 -3.55 19.29 -1.98
C THR A 44 -3.07 18.11 -2.82
N PHE A 45 -1.77 18.01 -3.06
CA PHE A 45 -1.19 16.82 -3.69
C PHE A 45 -1.05 15.73 -2.66
N LEU A 46 -1.58 14.56 -2.99
CA LEU A 46 -1.45 13.38 -2.17
C LEU A 46 -0.03 12.81 -2.27
N GLN A 47 0.44 12.18 -1.19
CA GLN A 47 1.79 11.63 -1.08
C GLN A 47 2.03 10.47 -2.04
N GLN A 48 1.04 9.58 -2.17
CA GLN A 48 1.17 8.43 -3.04
C GLN A 48 1.17 8.87 -4.51
N THR A 49 2.27 8.56 -5.19
CA THR A 49 2.46 8.80 -6.62
C THR A 49 2.83 7.50 -7.33
N TYR A 50 2.70 7.48 -8.66
CA TYR A 50 3.10 6.33 -9.48
C TYR A 50 4.12 6.74 -10.52
N MET A 51 5.22 6.00 -10.56
CA MET A 51 6.34 6.24 -11.45
C MET A 51 6.81 4.94 -12.07
N THR A 52 7.46 5.06 -13.22
CA THR A 52 8.17 3.96 -13.86
C THR A 52 9.56 4.44 -14.26
N MET A 53 10.56 3.63 -13.95
CA MET A 53 11.94 3.81 -14.33
C MET A 53 12.42 2.55 -15.04
N ASP A 54 13.44 2.67 -15.90
CA ASP A 54 14.16 1.51 -16.41
C ASP A 54 15.13 0.94 -15.35
N THR A 55 15.79 -0.17 -15.69
CA THR A 55 16.77 -0.82 -14.80
C THR A 55 18.00 0.05 -14.49
N SER A 56 18.24 1.09 -15.29
CA SER A 56 19.28 2.11 -15.06
C SER A 56 18.75 3.31 -14.27
N CYS A 57 17.56 3.20 -13.67
CA CYS A 57 16.86 4.25 -12.92
C CYS A 57 16.60 5.53 -13.71
N ARG A 58 16.44 5.42 -15.04
CA ARG A 58 16.03 6.55 -15.87
C ARG A 58 14.50 6.57 -15.95
N PRO A 59 13.86 7.73 -15.74
CA PRO A 59 12.42 7.83 -15.87
C PRO A 59 11.94 7.47 -17.28
N VAL A 60 10.92 6.64 -17.36
CA VAL A 60 10.21 6.36 -18.62
C VAL A 60 8.86 7.07 -18.63
N LYS A 61 7.99 6.72 -19.57
CA LYS A 61 6.65 7.31 -19.67
C LYS A 61 5.88 7.05 -18.36
N PRO A 62 5.40 8.11 -17.66
CA PRO A 62 4.64 7.92 -16.43
C PRO A 62 3.34 7.16 -16.68
N PRO A 63 2.85 6.42 -15.67
CA PRO A 63 1.54 5.79 -15.70
C PRO A 63 0.42 6.80 -15.93
N THR A 64 -0.73 6.30 -16.38
CA THR A 64 -1.99 7.06 -16.47
C THR A 64 -3.01 6.48 -15.51
N ALA A 65 -4.00 7.27 -15.11
CA ALA A 65 -5.07 6.76 -14.26
C ALA A 65 -6.44 7.30 -14.65
N VAL A 66 -7.46 6.54 -14.28
CA VAL A 66 -8.87 6.93 -14.34
C VAL A 66 -9.51 6.71 -12.97
N LEU A 67 -10.50 7.53 -12.60
CA LEU A 67 -11.30 7.30 -11.40
C LEU A 67 -12.21 6.10 -11.66
N THR A 68 -12.23 5.16 -10.72
CA THR A 68 -13.19 4.05 -10.70
C THR A 68 -14.31 4.30 -9.70
N GLU A 69 -14.02 5.04 -8.62
CA GLU A 69 -14.99 5.52 -7.64
C GLU A 69 -14.66 6.98 -7.36
N PRO A 70 -15.50 7.96 -7.74
CA PRO A 70 -15.25 9.36 -7.44
C PRO A 70 -15.43 9.65 -5.94
N PRO A 71 -14.71 10.64 -5.39
CA PRO A 71 -14.91 11.07 -4.01
C PRO A 71 -16.32 11.62 -3.77
N ARG A 72 -16.86 11.38 -2.56
CA ARG A 72 -18.19 11.87 -2.20
C ARG A 72 -18.18 13.34 -1.80
N HIS A 73 -17.09 13.82 -1.23
CA HIS A 73 -17.00 15.15 -0.62
C HIS A 73 -15.90 16.02 -1.21
N GLY A 74 -15.43 15.70 -2.42
CA GLY A 74 -14.41 16.47 -3.10
C GLY A 74 -14.35 16.20 -4.60
N LYS A 75 -13.20 16.52 -5.17
CA LYS A 75 -12.81 16.21 -6.54
C LYS A 75 -11.33 15.86 -6.57
N VAL A 76 -10.95 15.04 -7.54
CA VAL A 76 -9.56 14.64 -7.78
C VAL A 76 -9.16 15.02 -9.19
N ARG A 77 -7.96 15.56 -9.33
CA ARG A 77 -7.32 15.81 -10.61
C ARG A 77 -6.03 15.02 -10.70
N MET A 78 -5.93 14.15 -11.70
CA MET A 78 -4.65 13.52 -12.04
C MET A 78 -3.71 14.57 -12.64
N ALA A 79 -2.47 14.59 -12.19
CA ALA A 79 -1.46 15.52 -12.65
C ALA A 79 -0.11 14.83 -12.81
N LYS A 80 0.79 15.47 -13.56
CA LYS A 80 2.20 15.10 -13.62
C LYS A 80 2.98 15.96 -12.65
N ARG A 81 3.78 15.36 -11.76
CA ARG A 81 4.73 16.06 -10.89
C ARG A 81 5.99 15.24 -10.73
N ASN A 82 7.08 15.89 -10.33
CA ASN A 82 8.25 15.14 -9.92
C ASN A 82 8.05 14.63 -8.49
N ALA A 83 8.31 13.35 -8.27
CA ALA A 83 8.30 12.72 -6.95
C ALA A 83 9.51 11.77 -6.80
N LYS A 84 9.74 11.30 -5.58
CA LYS A 84 10.77 10.29 -5.29
C LYS A 84 10.25 8.89 -5.66
N ALA A 85 11.15 8.03 -6.10
CA ALA A 85 10.87 6.63 -6.35
C ALA A 85 10.69 5.87 -5.04
N GLU A 86 9.65 5.03 -5.00
CA GLU A 86 9.30 4.14 -3.90
C GLU A 86 8.87 2.79 -4.51
N TYR A 87 9.85 1.99 -4.92
CA TYR A 87 9.69 0.62 -5.41
C TYR A 87 9.68 -0.39 -4.25
N GLY A 88 10.47 -0.16 -3.21
CA GLY A 88 10.66 -1.13 -2.14
C GLY A 88 11.52 -2.32 -2.58
N PRO A 89 11.55 -3.42 -1.80
CA PRO A 89 12.36 -4.59 -2.12
C PRO A 89 12.04 -5.18 -3.51
N GLY A 90 13.09 -5.50 -4.28
CA GLY A 90 12.97 -6.11 -5.60
C GLY A 90 13.96 -5.52 -6.61
N ASP A 91 13.78 -5.85 -7.88
CA ASP A 91 14.71 -5.53 -8.98
C ASP A 91 14.95 -4.02 -9.20
N HIS A 92 14.07 -3.16 -8.69
CA HIS A 92 14.15 -1.70 -8.81
C HIS A 92 14.43 -0.99 -7.48
N GLN A 93 14.74 -1.72 -6.41
CA GLN A 93 15.04 -1.15 -5.10
C GLN A 93 16.20 -0.14 -5.16
N HIS A 94 17.21 -0.37 -6.00
CA HIS A 94 18.34 0.54 -6.19
C HIS A 94 17.95 1.89 -6.80
N CYS A 95 16.72 2.02 -7.32
CA CYS A 95 16.18 3.26 -7.84
C CYS A 95 15.44 4.09 -6.79
N ASP A 96 15.20 3.57 -5.58
CA ASP A 96 14.49 4.28 -4.52
C ASP A 96 15.15 5.64 -4.19
N GLY A 97 14.31 6.66 -3.97
CA GLY A 97 14.74 8.03 -3.71
C GLY A 97 15.13 8.84 -4.94
N LYS A 98 15.30 8.23 -6.13
CA LYS A 98 15.52 8.98 -7.38
C LYS A 98 14.30 9.84 -7.71
N ILE A 99 14.54 11.04 -8.21
CA ILE A 99 13.48 11.99 -8.55
C ILE A 99 13.16 11.84 -10.04
N GLY A 100 11.87 11.69 -10.35
CA GLY A 100 11.41 11.58 -11.73
C GLY A 100 9.96 12.02 -11.90
N PRO A 101 9.52 12.19 -13.16
CA PRO A 101 8.12 12.45 -13.47
C PRO A 101 7.21 11.30 -13.04
N SER A 102 6.22 11.64 -12.24
CA SER A 102 5.24 10.72 -11.66
C SER A 102 3.82 11.18 -11.95
N LEU A 103 2.91 10.21 -11.99
CA LEU A 103 1.48 10.43 -11.86
C LEU A 103 1.17 10.74 -10.40
N ALA A 104 0.55 11.90 -10.16
CA ALA A 104 0.13 12.38 -8.85
C ALA A 104 -1.36 12.71 -8.85
N PHE A 105 -1.95 12.80 -7.66
CA PHE A 105 -3.36 13.11 -7.46
C PHE A 105 -3.49 14.40 -6.65
N GLU A 106 -4.18 15.39 -7.20
CA GLU A 106 -4.54 16.61 -6.48
C GLU A 106 -5.99 16.48 -6.00
N TYR A 107 -6.18 16.42 -4.70
CA TYR A 107 -7.49 16.38 -4.07
C TYR A 107 -7.93 17.78 -3.66
N THR A 108 -9.23 18.09 -3.80
CA THR A 108 -9.86 19.29 -3.25
C THR A 108 -11.22 18.92 -2.69
N SER A 109 -11.42 19.08 -1.38
CA SER A 109 -12.73 18.87 -0.77
C SER A 109 -13.71 20.00 -1.11
N ARG A 110 -15.00 19.74 -0.92
CA ARG A 110 -16.05 20.76 -0.92
C ARG A 110 -15.75 21.80 0.17
N ARG A 111 -16.12 23.05 -0.10
CA ARG A 111 -15.92 24.15 0.85
C ARG A 111 -16.58 23.80 2.19
N ASN A 112 -15.85 24.01 3.29
CA ASN A 112 -16.28 23.76 4.67
C ASN A 112 -16.56 22.29 5.04
N TYR A 113 -16.34 21.32 4.15
CA TYR A 113 -16.44 19.92 4.53
C TYR A 113 -15.31 19.55 5.51
N ARG A 114 -15.62 18.64 6.44
CA ARG A 114 -14.72 18.04 7.43
C ARG A 114 -15.05 16.57 7.58
N GLY A 115 -14.02 15.75 7.78
CA GLY A 115 -14.17 14.32 7.98
C GLY A 115 -13.67 13.46 6.80
N PRO A 116 -14.03 12.18 6.79
CA PRO A 116 -13.42 11.19 5.91
C PRO A 116 -14.01 11.19 4.49
N ASP A 117 -13.13 11.15 3.50
CA ASP A 117 -13.47 10.93 2.09
C ASP A 117 -12.60 9.81 1.51
N ARG A 118 -13.01 9.28 0.37
CA ARG A 118 -12.24 8.24 -0.33
C ARG A 118 -12.49 8.26 -1.82
N PHE A 119 -11.54 7.77 -2.59
CA PHE A 119 -11.74 7.55 -4.02
C PHE A 119 -10.88 6.40 -4.53
N GLY A 120 -11.41 5.71 -5.54
CA GLY A 120 -10.75 4.59 -6.21
C GLY A 120 -10.18 5.02 -7.56
N VAL A 121 -9.01 4.50 -7.90
CA VAL A 121 -8.39 4.70 -9.22
C VAL A 121 -7.93 3.38 -9.82
N ARG A 122 -7.94 3.34 -11.15
CA ARG A 122 -7.27 2.31 -11.96
C ARG A 122 -6.09 2.97 -12.66
N VAL A 123 -4.89 2.55 -12.28
CA VAL A 123 -3.60 3.00 -12.82
C VAL A 123 -3.14 2.03 -13.90
N ARG A 124 -2.75 2.56 -15.06
CA ARG A 124 -2.21 1.80 -16.19
C ARG A 124 -0.77 2.22 -16.45
N TYR A 125 0.13 1.25 -16.36
CA TYR A 125 1.55 1.37 -16.67
C TYR A 125 1.81 1.19 -18.17
N SER A 126 2.99 1.61 -18.63
CA SER A 126 3.35 1.57 -20.05
C SER A 126 3.58 0.15 -20.58
N ASP A 127 3.94 -0.77 -19.70
CA ASP A 127 4.08 -2.21 -19.99
C ASP A 127 2.74 -2.95 -20.07
N GLY A 128 1.63 -2.26 -19.78
CA GLY A 128 0.29 -2.84 -19.76
C GLY A 128 -0.17 -3.31 -18.37
N GLU A 129 0.68 -3.25 -17.34
CA GLU A 129 0.28 -3.56 -15.97
C GLU A 129 -0.84 -2.61 -15.53
N ILE A 130 -1.85 -3.17 -14.85
CA ILE A 130 -2.95 -2.41 -14.27
C ILE A 130 -2.96 -2.61 -12.76
N ARG A 131 -2.94 -1.50 -12.01
CA ARG A 131 -3.09 -1.49 -10.56
C ARG A 131 -4.35 -0.77 -10.15
N HIS A 132 -5.08 -1.35 -9.20
CA HIS A 132 -6.19 -0.69 -8.54
C HIS A 132 -5.71 -0.13 -7.21
N ALA A 133 -6.09 1.11 -6.90
CA ALA A 133 -5.75 1.75 -5.64
C ALA A 133 -6.98 2.45 -5.05
N GLN A 134 -7.02 2.47 -3.72
CA GLN A 134 -8.00 3.22 -2.93
C GLN A 134 -7.26 4.24 -2.09
N PHE A 135 -7.66 5.49 -2.21
CA PHE A 135 -7.13 6.59 -1.43
C PHE A 135 -8.12 6.92 -0.32
N LYS A 136 -7.63 6.97 0.91
CA LYS A 136 -8.38 7.45 2.08
C LYS A 136 -7.86 8.85 2.42
N VAL A 137 -8.78 9.79 2.63
CA VAL A 137 -8.46 11.18 2.92
C VAL A 137 -9.22 11.60 4.16
N GLU A 138 -8.55 12.30 5.07
CA GLU A 138 -9.18 12.95 6.23
C GLU A 138 -9.11 14.47 6.04
N VAL A 139 -10.28 15.14 6.05
CA VAL A 139 -10.36 16.58 5.79
C VAL A 139 -10.44 17.37 7.10
N ASP A 140 -9.41 18.18 7.37
CA ASP A 140 -9.26 19.06 8.55
C ASP A 140 -9.69 20.52 8.30
#